data_AF-R1D954-F1
#
_entry.id   AF-R1D954-F1
#
_cell.length_a   1.000
_cell.length_b   1.000
_cell.length_c   1.000
_cell.angle_alpha   90.00
_cell.angle_beta   90.00
_cell.angle_gamma   90.00
#
_symmetry.space_group_name_H-M   'P 1'
#
loop_
_entity.id
_entity.type
_entity.pdbx_description
1 polymer ?
#
loop_
_entity_poly.entity_id
_entity_poly.type
_entity_poly.pdbx_seq_one_letter_code
_entity_poly.pdbx_strand_id
1 'polypeptide(L)'
;ALRSYDVVAVAPGSEAVLERVLTSPARELIDLVCLPSAHAPPFSLRPHAARRVLAAGLQLELCYSAALRDAASRRHFFANLRACLEALPGAARKRGAAGLVLSSGADEPRLLREPRDVASLVSLVGAGPLAGRAALAVNPFRALERAARRQYPPPLAPPPPHGLCSIGLVPTRAAAAVAAASAGGGASGAGGEQQHHHHQKMRRR
;
A
#
# COMPACT_ATOMS: atom_id res chain seq x y z
N ALA A 1 20.21 11.94 -2.59
CA ALA A 1 18.97 12.74 -2.60
C ALA A 1 17.74 11.91 -2.22
N LEU A 2 17.24 10.96 -3.04
CA LEU A 2 15.95 10.28 -2.78
C LEU A 2 15.81 9.53 -1.43
N ARG A 3 16.92 9.06 -0.84
CA ARG A 3 16.91 8.37 0.46
C ARG A 3 16.57 9.27 1.66
N SER A 4 16.60 10.60 1.51
CA SER A 4 16.22 11.53 2.59
C SER A 4 14.72 11.77 2.71
N TYR A 5 13.91 11.25 1.77
CA TYR A 5 12.46 11.43 1.76
C TYR A 5 11.75 10.21 2.34
N ASP A 6 10.68 10.50 3.08
CA ASP A 6 9.92 9.42 3.71
C ASP A 6 9.14 8.59 2.70
N VAL A 7 8.44 9.26 1.80
CA VAL A 7 7.64 8.68 0.73
C VAL A 7 8.09 9.27 -0.59
N VAL A 8 8.21 8.44 -1.63
CA VAL A 8 8.62 8.87 -2.96
C VAL A 8 7.55 8.48 -3.96
N ALA A 9 7.07 9.47 -4.70
CA ALA A 9 6.08 9.31 -5.75
C ALA A 9 6.66 9.72 -7.11
N VAL A 10 6.14 9.13 -8.19
CA VAL A 10 6.50 9.50 -9.57
C VAL A 10 5.28 9.79 -10.41
N ALA A 11 5.35 10.80 -11.27
CA ALA A 11 4.30 11.14 -12.23
C ALA A 11 4.80 10.85 -13.66
N PRO A 12 4.53 9.65 -14.21
CA PRO A 12 4.98 9.31 -15.55
C PRO A 12 4.23 10.13 -16.61
N GLY A 13 4.98 10.76 -17.52
CA GLY A 13 4.42 11.53 -18.64
C GLY A 13 4.13 10.71 -19.90
N SER A 14 4.51 9.43 -19.94
CA SER A 14 4.23 8.53 -21.06
C SER A 14 4.28 7.07 -20.60
N GLU A 15 3.70 6.18 -21.40
CA GLU A 15 3.74 4.74 -21.11
C GLU A 15 5.18 4.20 -21.10
N ALA A 16 6.03 4.70 -22.01
CA ALA A 16 7.45 4.32 -22.04
C ALA A 16 8.20 4.73 -20.75
N VAL A 17 7.85 5.87 -20.16
CA VAL A 17 8.41 6.31 -18.87
C VAL A 17 7.93 5.42 -17.73
N LEU A 18 6.63 5.07 -17.71
CA LEU A 18 6.10 4.12 -16.72
C LEU A 18 6.80 2.75 -16.83
N GLU A 19 6.99 2.24 -18.04
CA GLU A 19 7.69 0.98 -18.28
C GLU A 19 9.16 1.02 -17.82
N ARG A 20 9.84 2.14 -18.07
CA ARG A 20 11.21 2.37 -17.58
C ARG A 20 11.27 2.43 -16.06
N VAL A 21 10.30 3.08 -15.42
CA VAL A 21 10.19 3.10 -13.95
C VAL A 21 10.05 1.68 -13.41
N LEU A 22 9.19 0.85 -14.00
CA LEU A 22 8.92 -0.51 -13.52
C LEU A 22 10.08 -1.50 -13.76
N THR A 23 10.90 -1.26 -14.77
CA THR A 23 12.04 -2.13 -15.13
C THR A 23 13.34 -1.71 -14.46
N SER A 24 13.49 -0.42 -14.15
CA SER A 24 14.69 0.13 -13.51
C SER A 24 14.85 -0.35 -12.06
N PRO A 25 16.10 -0.53 -11.58
CA PRO A 25 16.38 -0.72 -10.14
C PRO A 25 15.86 0.43 -9.27
N ALA A 26 15.70 1.63 -9.84
CA ALA A 26 15.14 2.79 -9.13
C ALA A 26 13.71 2.55 -8.62
N ARG A 27 12.98 1.54 -9.11
CA ARG A 27 11.63 1.18 -8.61
C ARG A 27 11.59 0.87 -7.13
N GLU A 28 12.69 0.39 -6.55
CA GLU A 28 12.80 0.08 -5.12
C GLU A 28 12.75 1.33 -4.25
N LEU A 29 13.03 2.49 -4.85
CA LEU A 29 12.97 3.77 -4.19
C LEU A 29 11.61 4.45 -4.31
N ILE A 30 10.65 3.87 -5.03
CA ILE A 30 9.34 4.48 -5.34
C ILE A 30 8.25 3.73 -4.57
N ASP A 31 7.25 4.47 -4.09
CA ASP A 31 6.10 3.95 -3.35
C ASP A 31 4.77 4.18 -4.09
N LEU A 32 4.66 5.33 -4.75
CA LEU A 32 3.46 5.78 -5.44
C LEU A 32 3.73 6.14 -6.91
N VAL A 33 2.73 5.91 -7.75
CA VAL A 33 2.68 6.38 -9.13
C VAL A 33 1.47 7.31 -9.27
N CYS A 34 1.73 8.60 -9.41
CA CYS A 34 0.71 9.63 -9.55
C CYS A 34 0.19 9.65 -10.99
N LEU A 35 -1.12 9.50 -11.14
CA LEU A 35 -1.80 9.64 -12.43
C LEU A 35 -2.39 11.05 -12.56
N PRO A 36 -2.46 11.61 -13.78
CA PRO A 36 -3.13 12.88 -14.01
C PRO A 36 -4.61 12.81 -13.65
N SER A 37 -5.09 13.82 -12.91
CA SER A 37 -6.49 13.91 -12.50
C SER A 37 -7.25 15.08 -13.15
N ALA A 38 -6.58 16.18 -13.49
CA ALA A 38 -7.22 17.42 -13.97
C ALA A 38 -7.33 17.54 -15.50
N HIS A 39 -6.59 16.74 -16.27
CA HIS A 39 -6.56 16.81 -17.72
C HIS A 39 -6.54 15.42 -18.35
N ALA A 40 -6.70 15.37 -19.67
CA ALA A 40 -6.55 14.13 -20.42
C ALA A 40 -5.17 13.50 -20.10
N PRO A 41 -5.11 12.20 -19.78
CA PRO A 41 -3.86 11.57 -19.44
C PRO A 41 -3.00 11.46 -20.71
N PRO A 42 -1.66 11.60 -20.59
CA PRO A 42 -0.78 11.54 -21.74
C PRO A 42 -0.66 10.13 -22.33
N PHE A 43 -1.15 9.11 -21.60
CA PHE A 43 -1.30 7.74 -22.08
C PHE A 43 -2.44 7.04 -21.32
N SER A 44 -3.02 6.00 -21.94
CA SER A 44 -4.01 5.16 -21.28
C SER A 44 -3.33 4.09 -20.42
N LEU A 45 -3.72 3.99 -19.16
CA LEU A 45 -3.22 2.94 -18.27
C LEU A 45 -3.77 1.57 -18.70
N ARG A 46 -2.93 0.73 -19.30
CA ARG A 46 -3.34 -0.61 -19.72
C ARG A 46 -3.46 -1.56 -18.52
N PRO A 47 -4.40 -2.52 -18.52
CA PRO A 47 -4.55 -3.49 -17.42
C PRO A 47 -3.26 -4.28 -17.11
N HIS A 48 -2.46 -4.62 -18.12
CA HIS A 48 -1.17 -5.28 -17.92
C HIS A 48 -0.17 -4.40 -17.15
N ALA A 49 -0.07 -3.10 -17.53
CA ALA A 49 0.79 -2.15 -16.84
C ALA A 49 0.33 -1.95 -15.39
N ALA A 50 -0.98 -1.78 -15.15
CA ALA A 50 -1.54 -1.67 -13.81
C ALA A 50 -1.19 -2.90 -12.94
N ARG A 51 -1.36 -4.12 -13.46
CA ARG A 51 -0.96 -5.34 -12.73
C ARG A 51 0.53 -5.35 -12.38
N ARG A 52 1.41 -4.86 -13.27
CA ARG A 52 2.85 -4.78 -13.00
C ARG A 52 3.20 -3.75 -11.93
N VAL A 53 2.53 -2.59 -11.92
CA VAL A 53 2.64 -1.60 -10.83
C VAL A 53 2.32 -2.27 -9.49
N LEU A 54 1.18 -2.97 -9.41
CA LEU A 54 0.77 -3.64 -8.17
C LEU A 54 1.68 -4.80 -7.77
N ALA A 55 2.13 -5.60 -8.74
CA ALA A 55 3.07 -6.69 -8.49
C ALA A 55 4.42 -6.18 -7.98
N ALA A 56 4.83 -4.98 -8.39
CA ALA A 56 5.99 -4.29 -7.84
C ALA A 56 5.76 -3.73 -6.42
N GLY A 57 4.54 -3.79 -5.89
CA GLY A 57 4.16 -3.28 -4.57
C GLY A 57 3.84 -1.78 -4.55
N LEU A 58 3.78 -1.13 -5.71
CA LEU A 58 3.46 0.29 -5.84
C LEU A 58 1.94 0.52 -5.81
N GLN A 59 1.51 1.71 -5.38
CA GLN A 59 0.11 2.13 -5.48
C GLN A 59 -0.06 3.23 -6.54
N LEU A 60 -1.24 3.32 -7.15
CA LEU A 60 -1.62 4.37 -8.09
C LEU A 60 -2.37 5.47 -7.36
N GLU A 61 -1.93 6.71 -7.48
CA GLU A 61 -2.54 7.86 -6.82
C GLU A 61 -3.34 8.73 -7.82
N LEU A 62 -4.52 9.20 -7.39
CA LEU A 62 -5.29 10.24 -8.07
C LEU A 62 -5.70 11.33 -7.06
N CYS A 63 -5.39 12.59 -7.39
CA CYS A 63 -5.77 13.74 -6.57
C CYS A 63 -7.20 14.19 -6.88
N TYR A 64 -8.11 14.16 -5.89
CA TYR A 64 -9.53 14.50 -6.11
C TYR A 64 -9.81 16.00 -6.19
N SER A 65 -8.88 16.89 -5.84
CA SER A 65 -9.07 18.35 -5.97
C SER A 65 -9.51 18.77 -7.39
N ALA A 66 -9.06 18.04 -8.43
CA ALA A 66 -9.50 18.22 -9.81
C ALA A 66 -11.03 18.11 -10.01
N ALA A 67 -11.71 17.29 -9.21
CA ALA A 67 -13.17 17.15 -9.24
C ALA A 67 -13.90 18.42 -8.76
N LEU A 68 -13.23 19.24 -7.94
CA LEU A 68 -13.84 20.34 -7.19
C LEU A 68 -13.52 21.72 -7.79
N ARG A 69 -12.51 21.84 -8.65
CA ARG A 69 -12.04 23.13 -9.19
C ARG A 69 -13.00 23.73 -10.22
N ASP A 70 -13.19 23.05 -11.35
CA ASP A 70 -13.99 23.55 -12.47
C ASP A 70 -14.63 22.38 -13.25
N ALA A 71 -15.55 22.73 -14.16
CA ALA A 71 -16.31 21.72 -14.90
C ALA A 71 -15.46 20.89 -15.87
N ALA A 72 -14.40 21.44 -16.45
CA ALA A 72 -13.53 20.71 -17.37
C ALA A 72 -12.66 19.72 -16.61
N SER A 73 -11.97 20.18 -15.57
CA SER A 73 -11.17 19.32 -14.68
C SER A 73 -12.00 18.20 -14.06
N ARG A 74 -13.25 18.50 -13.67
CA ARG A 74 -14.17 17.50 -13.11
C ARG A 74 -14.51 16.38 -14.11
N ARG A 75 -14.72 16.70 -15.39
CA ARG A 75 -14.96 15.68 -16.42
C ARG A 75 -13.74 14.78 -16.58
N HIS A 76 -12.55 15.37 -16.63
CA HIS A 76 -11.30 14.60 -16.72
C HIS A 76 -11.06 13.73 -15.49
N PHE A 77 -11.32 14.23 -14.29
CA PHE A 77 -11.18 13.45 -13.06
C PHE A 77 -12.01 12.18 -13.10
N PHE A 78 -13.31 12.28 -13.41
CA PHE A 78 -14.19 11.10 -13.45
C PHE A 78 -13.83 10.14 -14.59
N ALA A 79 -13.43 10.65 -15.76
CA ALA A 79 -12.96 9.82 -16.86
C ALA A 79 -11.67 9.05 -16.48
N ASN A 80 -10.70 9.73 -15.88
CA ASN A 80 -9.42 9.15 -15.50
C ASN A 80 -9.57 8.16 -14.33
N LEU A 81 -10.42 8.49 -13.35
CA LEU A 81 -10.75 7.60 -12.24
C LEU A 81 -11.40 6.31 -12.75
N ARG A 82 -12.37 6.42 -13.66
CA ARG A 82 -13.01 5.26 -14.29
C ARG A 82 -12.00 4.41 -15.05
N ALA A 83 -11.17 5.02 -15.91
CA ALA A 83 -10.15 4.30 -16.67
C ALA A 83 -9.13 3.60 -15.76
N CYS A 84 -8.73 4.24 -14.67
CA CYS A 84 -7.85 3.64 -13.66
C CYS A 84 -8.49 2.41 -12.99
N LEU A 85 -9.75 2.51 -12.58
CA LEU A 85 -10.50 1.41 -11.97
C LEU A 85 -10.70 0.25 -12.95
N GLU A 86 -11.01 0.52 -14.22
CA GLU A 86 -11.14 -0.52 -15.26
C GLU A 86 -9.82 -1.25 -15.51
N ALA A 87 -8.67 -0.56 -15.38
CA ALA A 87 -7.35 -1.17 -15.49
C ALA A 87 -6.95 -2.00 -14.26
N LEU A 88 -7.43 -1.61 -13.07
CA LEU A 88 -7.08 -2.26 -11.81
C LEU A 88 -7.82 -3.60 -11.60
N PRO A 89 -7.12 -4.65 -11.13
CA PRO A 89 -7.76 -5.93 -10.88
C PRO A 89 -8.74 -5.84 -9.71
N GLY A 90 -9.95 -6.37 -9.90
CA GLY A 90 -10.92 -6.50 -8.81
C GLY A 90 -11.69 -5.23 -8.46
N ALA A 91 -11.55 -4.13 -9.21
CA ALA A 91 -12.30 -2.89 -8.97
C ALA A 91 -13.83 -3.08 -8.99
N ALA A 92 -14.33 -3.99 -9.83
CA ALA A 92 -15.75 -4.38 -9.89
C ALA A 92 -16.16 -5.44 -8.84
N ARG A 93 -15.24 -5.93 -8.00
CA ARG A 93 -15.52 -7.03 -7.05
C ARG A 93 -15.88 -6.50 -5.67
N LYS A 94 -16.68 -7.27 -4.93
CA LYS A 94 -17.06 -7.02 -3.53
C LYS A 94 -15.87 -6.82 -2.58
N ARG A 95 -14.64 -7.26 -2.93
CA ARG A 95 -13.44 -7.16 -2.07
C ARG A 95 -12.73 -5.79 -2.14
N GLY A 96 -13.18 -4.86 -3.00
CA GLY A 96 -12.58 -3.53 -3.17
C GLY A 96 -11.49 -3.47 -4.25
N ALA A 97 -11.22 -2.27 -4.76
CA ALA A 97 -10.14 -2.00 -5.71
C ALA A 97 -8.79 -1.98 -4.97
N ALA A 98 -7.95 -2.99 -5.22
CA ALA A 98 -6.58 -2.97 -4.76
C ALA A 98 -5.79 -1.95 -5.58
N GLY A 99 -4.91 -1.18 -4.94
CA GLY A 99 -3.93 -0.37 -5.67
C GLY A 99 -4.31 1.07 -5.96
N LEU A 100 -5.56 1.48 -5.77
CA LEU A 100 -5.97 2.88 -5.93
C LEU A 100 -5.75 3.65 -4.63
N VAL A 101 -5.15 4.83 -4.68
CA VAL A 101 -5.04 5.81 -3.60
C VAL A 101 -5.73 7.09 -4.04
N LEU A 102 -6.63 7.60 -3.21
CA LEU A 102 -7.18 8.95 -3.38
C LEU A 102 -6.53 9.89 -2.38
N SER A 103 -6.02 10.99 -2.87
CA SER A 103 -5.44 12.07 -2.04
C SER A 103 -6.10 13.40 -2.39
N SER A 104 -6.00 14.38 -1.50
CA SER A 104 -6.62 15.68 -1.75
C SER A 104 -5.93 16.43 -2.86
N GLY A 105 -4.59 16.46 -2.89
CA GLY A 105 -3.83 17.34 -3.78
C GLY A 105 -4.34 18.79 -3.72
N ALA A 106 -4.81 19.21 -2.54
CA ALA A 106 -5.42 20.50 -2.31
C ALA A 106 -4.34 21.53 -1.99
N ASP A 107 -4.33 22.62 -2.74
CA ASP A 107 -3.57 23.85 -2.49
C ASP A 107 -4.39 24.88 -1.68
N GLU A 108 -5.70 24.70 -1.60
CA GLU A 108 -6.63 25.60 -0.93
C GLU A 108 -7.52 24.83 0.08
N PRO A 109 -7.80 25.39 1.28
CA PRO A 109 -8.63 24.72 2.28
C PRO A 109 -10.03 24.31 1.80
N ARG A 110 -10.64 25.09 0.89
CA ARG A 110 -11.97 24.80 0.33
C ARG A 110 -12.03 23.53 -0.52
N LEU A 111 -10.89 22.97 -0.92
CA LEU A 111 -10.79 21.75 -1.71
C LEU A 111 -10.68 20.50 -0.83
N LEU A 112 -10.59 20.64 0.50
CA LEU A 112 -10.61 19.52 1.43
C LEU A 112 -12.02 18.97 1.59
N ARG A 113 -12.14 17.65 1.68
CA ARG A 113 -13.40 16.93 1.91
C ARG A 113 -13.23 15.89 2.99
N GLU A 114 -14.33 15.56 3.65
CA GLU A 114 -14.37 14.50 4.64
C GLU A 114 -14.12 13.14 3.94
N PRO A 115 -13.39 12.18 4.56
CA PRO A 115 -13.02 10.93 3.90
C PRO A 115 -14.20 10.13 3.30
N ARG A 116 -15.38 10.12 3.91
CA ARG A 116 -16.57 9.44 3.38
C ARG A 116 -17.07 10.09 2.10
N ASP A 117 -17.03 11.41 2.02
CA ASP A 117 -17.39 12.14 0.80
C ASP A 117 -16.43 11.77 -0.35
N VAL A 118 -15.13 11.70 -0.06
CA VAL A 118 -14.12 11.29 -1.04
C VAL A 118 -14.32 9.84 -1.47
N ALA A 119 -14.62 8.93 -0.53
CA ALA A 119 -14.91 7.53 -0.84
C ALA A 119 -16.12 7.38 -1.78
N SER A 120 -17.13 8.26 -1.65
CA SER A 120 -18.32 8.24 -2.49
C SER A 120 -18.03 8.52 -3.97
N LEU A 121 -16.97 9.29 -4.28
CA LEU A 121 -16.55 9.59 -5.66
C LEU A 121 -16.23 8.32 -6.46
N VAL A 122 -15.64 7.32 -5.80
CA VAL A 122 -15.34 6.01 -6.39
C VAL A 122 -16.62 5.23 -6.70
N SER A 123 -17.66 5.41 -5.90
CA SER A 123 -18.96 4.80 -6.15
C SER A 123 -19.72 5.43 -7.31
N LEU A 124 -19.52 6.73 -7.58
CA LEU A 124 -20.13 7.41 -8.73
C LEU A 124 -19.69 6.85 -10.09
N VAL A 125 -18.49 6.23 -10.15
CA VAL A 125 -17.95 5.60 -11.36
C VAL A 125 -18.20 4.09 -11.42
N GLY A 126 -19.10 3.57 -10.57
CA GLY A 126 -19.57 2.18 -10.63
C GLY A 126 -18.76 1.18 -9.81
N ALA A 127 -17.80 1.62 -8.99
CA ALA A 127 -17.08 0.73 -8.08
C ALA A 127 -17.79 0.61 -6.72
N GLY A 128 -17.64 -0.54 -6.05
CA GLY A 128 -18.30 -0.78 -4.77
C GLY A 128 -17.81 0.16 -3.65
N PRO A 129 -18.61 0.40 -2.58
CA PRO A 129 -18.24 1.29 -1.47
C PRO A 129 -17.00 0.81 -0.69
N LEU A 130 -16.66 -0.47 -0.78
CA LEU A 130 -15.42 -1.01 -0.24
C LEU A 130 -14.19 -0.54 -1.01
N ALA A 131 -14.30 -0.31 -2.33
CA ALA A 131 -13.21 0.22 -3.14
C ALA A 131 -12.87 1.66 -2.74
N GLY A 132 -13.88 2.51 -2.56
CA GLY A 132 -13.69 3.89 -2.09
C GLY A 132 -13.02 3.96 -0.71
N ARG A 133 -13.47 3.12 0.24
CA ARG A 133 -12.84 3.02 1.57
C ARG A 133 -11.40 2.49 1.52
N ALA A 134 -11.16 1.46 0.71
CA ALA A 134 -9.80 0.91 0.54
C ALA A 134 -8.83 1.96 -0.02
N ALA A 135 -9.31 2.84 -0.90
CA ALA A 135 -8.50 3.90 -1.50
C ALA A 135 -8.03 4.99 -0.52
N LEU A 136 -8.68 5.11 0.64
CA LEU A 136 -8.36 6.10 1.67
C LEU A 136 -7.70 5.49 2.92
N ALA A 137 -7.82 4.17 3.10
CA ALA A 137 -7.33 3.48 4.30
C ALA A 137 -6.23 2.47 3.95
N VAL A 138 -6.62 1.30 3.44
CA VAL A 138 -5.71 0.15 3.27
C VAL A 138 -4.64 0.40 2.22
N ASN A 139 -4.98 1.02 1.09
CA ASN A 139 -4.04 1.22 -0.01
C ASN A 139 -2.96 2.27 0.32
N PRO A 140 -3.28 3.46 0.87
CA PRO A 140 -2.27 4.39 1.36
C PRO A 140 -1.35 3.77 2.41
N PHE A 141 -1.92 2.98 3.32
CA PHE A 141 -1.15 2.28 4.36
C PHE A 141 -0.12 1.31 3.76
N ARG A 142 -0.48 0.57 2.71
CA ARG A 142 0.46 -0.30 1.97
C ARG A 142 1.62 0.48 1.36
N ALA A 143 1.38 1.70 0.87
CA ALA A 143 2.45 2.58 0.38
C ALA A 143 3.38 3.01 1.53
N LEU A 144 2.83 3.34 2.69
CA LEU A 144 3.60 3.68 3.88
C LEU A 144 4.42 2.50 4.43
N GLU A 145 3.85 1.29 4.46
CA GLU A 145 4.58 0.08 4.86
C GLU A 145 5.78 -0.18 3.94
N ARG A 146 5.61 0.01 2.63
CA ARG A 146 6.68 -0.11 1.65
C ARG A 146 7.77 0.95 1.89
N ALA A 147 7.36 2.19 2.04
CA ALA A 147 8.25 3.32 2.31
C ALA A 147 9.09 3.08 3.58
N ALA A 148 8.47 2.58 4.65
CA ALA A 148 9.14 2.22 5.88
C ALA A 148 10.18 1.12 5.68
N ARG A 149 9.86 0.06 4.91
CA ARG A 149 10.82 -1.03 4.59
C ARG A 149 12.02 -0.54 3.78
N ARG A 150 11.83 0.46 2.92
CA ARG A 150 12.93 1.08 2.16
C ARG A 150 13.89 1.83 3.09
N GLN A 151 13.36 2.57 4.06
CA GLN A 151 14.16 3.35 5.01
C GLN A 151 14.83 2.47 6.08
N TYR A 152 14.08 1.49 6.61
CA TYR A 152 14.46 0.63 7.72
C TYR A 152 14.42 -0.84 7.30
N PRO A 153 15.40 -1.32 6.52
CA PRO A 153 15.46 -2.72 6.12
C PRO A 153 15.74 -3.63 7.34
N PRO A 154 14.95 -4.70 7.57
CA PRO A 154 15.24 -5.66 8.65
C PRO A 154 16.59 -6.36 8.43
N PRO A 155 17.37 -6.74 9.48
CA PRO A 155 17.02 -6.83 10.91
C PRO A 155 17.48 -5.63 11.78
N LEU A 156 18.03 -4.58 11.17
CA LEU A 156 18.72 -3.47 11.83
C LEU A 156 17.97 -2.15 11.58
N ALA A 157 17.12 -1.71 12.53
CA ALA A 157 17.03 -0.30 12.94
C ALA A 157 15.88 -0.08 13.94
N PRO A 158 16.14 0.58 15.09
CA PRO A 158 15.09 1.26 15.83
C PRO A 158 14.54 2.44 14.99
N PRO A 159 13.22 2.70 15.01
CA PRO A 159 12.62 3.78 14.23
C PRO A 159 13.05 5.16 14.77
N PRO A 160 13.15 6.19 13.91
CA PRO A 160 13.45 7.55 14.33
C PRO A 160 12.32 8.09 15.23
N PRO A 161 12.61 9.11 16.06
CA PRO A 161 11.67 9.66 17.01
C PRO A 161 10.46 10.38 16.37
N HIS A 162 10.43 10.57 15.04
CA HIS A 162 9.38 11.34 14.35
C HIS A 162 9.04 10.68 13.00
N GLY A 163 7.74 10.44 12.75
CA GLY A 163 7.24 9.92 11.46
C GLY A 163 6.93 8.41 11.45
N LEU A 164 5.72 8.04 11.02
CA LEU A 164 5.17 6.68 10.84
C LEU A 164 4.91 5.84 12.11
N CYS A 165 5.74 5.92 13.16
CA CYS A 165 5.52 5.16 14.42
C CYS A 165 4.31 5.70 15.23
N SER A 166 4.01 7.00 15.13
CA SER A 166 2.83 7.62 15.78
C SER A 166 1.49 7.11 15.23
N ILE A 167 1.48 6.52 14.03
CA ILE A 167 0.30 5.97 13.37
C ILE A 167 0.14 4.46 13.70
N GLY A 168 0.99 3.91 14.57
CA GLY A 168 0.92 2.50 14.98
C GLY A 168 1.31 1.49 13.89
N LEU A 169 1.94 1.94 12.80
CA LEU A 169 2.40 1.08 11.69
C LEU A 169 3.58 0.18 12.07
N VAL A 170 4.29 0.52 13.13
CA VAL A 170 5.46 -0.19 13.64
C VAL A 170 5.26 -0.35 15.14
N PRO A 171 5.47 -1.55 15.73
CA PRO A 171 5.32 -1.73 17.17
C PRO A 171 6.20 -0.73 17.91
N THR A 172 5.59 0.03 18.82
CA THR A 172 6.32 0.92 19.73
C THR A 172 7.23 0.09 20.63
N ARG A 173 8.36 0.64 21.09
CA ARG A 173 9.26 -0.01 22.06
C ARG A 173 8.52 -0.60 23.27
N ALA A 174 7.41 0.01 23.69
CA ALA A 174 6.57 -0.50 24.78
C ALA A 174 5.89 -1.83 24.43
N ALA A 175 5.33 -1.98 23.22
CA ALA A 175 4.66 -3.21 22.79
C ALA A 175 5.64 -4.35 22.49
N ALA A 176 6.81 -4.04 21.91
CA ALA A 176 7.83 -5.04 21.60
C ALA A 176 8.53 -5.57 22.87
N ALA A 177 8.75 -4.72 23.89
CA ALA A 177 9.31 -5.14 25.17
C ALA A 177 8.36 -6.06 25.96
N VAL A 178 7.05 -5.81 25.90
CA VAL A 178 6.03 -6.65 26.57
C VAL A 178 5.95 -8.04 25.90
N ALA A 179 6.01 -8.11 24.57
CA ALA A 179 6.01 -9.39 23.86
C ALA A 179 7.27 -10.22 24.10
N ALA A 180 8.45 -9.59 24.18
CA ALA A 180 9.70 -10.26 24.51
C ALA A 180 9.76 -10.70 25.98
N ALA A 181 9.20 -9.92 26.91
CA ALA A 181 9.13 -10.28 28.33
C ALA A 181 8.19 -11.47 28.60
N SER A 182 7.11 -11.62 27.83
CA SER A 182 6.19 -12.77 27.96
C SER A 182 6.76 -14.09 27.42
N ALA A 183 7.85 -14.07 26.66
CA ALA A 183 8.48 -15.26 26.10
C ALA A 183 9.65 -15.82 26.95
N GLY A 184 10.06 -15.12 28.02
CA GLY A 184 11.26 -15.43 28.79
C GLY A 184 11.06 -16.16 30.12
N GLY A 185 9.85 -16.59 30.46
CA GLY A 185 9.56 -17.21 31.76
C GLY A 185 9.25 -18.70 31.68
N GLY A 186 10.26 -19.56 31.87
CA GLY A 186 10.02 -20.99 32.14
C GLY A 186 11.17 -21.92 31.79
N ALA A 187 12.28 -21.85 32.52
CA ALA A 187 13.27 -22.93 32.57
C ALA A 187 13.58 -23.31 34.02
N SER A 188 13.19 -24.53 34.40
CA SER A 188 13.77 -25.39 35.44
C SER A 188 13.06 -26.74 35.34
N GLY A 189 13.67 -27.92 35.20
CA GLY A 189 15.02 -28.39 35.48
C GLY A 189 14.89 -29.70 36.27
N ALA A 190 15.27 -30.84 35.67
CA ALA A 190 15.60 -32.17 36.25
C ALA A 190 15.44 -33.19 35.09
N GLY A 191 16.37 -34.05 34.69
CA GLY A 191 17.46 -34.71 35.40
C GLY A 191 17.19 -36.22 35.37
N GLY A 192 18.02 -37.00 34.65
CA GLY A 192 18.18 -38.44 34.93
C GLY A 192 17.70 -39.46 33.88
N GLU A 193 18.68 -40.13 33.30
CA GLU A 193 18.76 -41.59 33.05
C GLU A 193 18.23 -42.23 31.76
N GLN A 194 19.21 -42.82 31.06
CA GLN A 194 19.14 -43.73 29.94
C GLN A 194 18.65 -45.11 30.40
N GLN A 195 17.71 -45.75 29.69
CA GLN A 195 17.70 -47.20 29.52
C GLN A 195 17.16 -47.60 28.13
N HIS A 196 18.01 -48.31 27.38
CA HIS A 196 17.69 -49.05 26.17
C HIS A 196 16.75 -50.20 26.49
N HIS A 197 15.61 -50.35 25.80
CA HIS A 197 14.95 -51.65 25.66
C HIS A 197 14.41 -51.91 24.26
N HIS A 198 14.97 -52.97 23.68
CA HIS A 198 14.65 -53.63 22.43
C HIS A 198 13.33 -54.40 22.63
N HIS A 199 12.30 -54.15 21.83
CA HIS A 199 11.07 -54.95 21.87
C HIS A 199 10.77 -55.57 20.50
N GLN A 200 11.05 -56.86 20.44
CA GLN A 200 10.74 -57.80 19.36
C GLN A 200 9.49 -58.57 19.78
N LYS A 201 8.41 -58.53 18.98
CA LYS A 201 7.28 -59.51 18.89
C LYS A 201 6.14 -58.86 18.09
N MET A 202 5.33 -59.55 17.28
CA MET A 202 5.30 -60.93 16.81
C MET A 202 4.27 -60.96 15.67
N ARG A 203 4.57 -61.67 14.58
CA ARG A 203 3.56 -62.14 13.61
C ARG A 203 2.68 -63.22 14.27
N ARG A 204 1.36 -63.07 14.17
CA ARG A 204 0.29 -64.10 14.12
C ARG A 204 -0.93 -63.39 13.53
N ARG A 205 -1.71 -63.88 12.57
CA ARG A 205 -1.81 -65.12 11.81
C ARG A 205 -2.62 -64.77 10.56
#